data_AF-A0A7J2Y554-F1
#
_entry.id   AF-A0A7J2Y554-F1
#
_cell.length_a   1.000
_cell.length_b   1.000
_cell.length_c   1.000
_cell.angle_alpha   90.00
_cell.angle_beta   90.00
_cell.angle_gamma   90.00
#
_symmetry.space_group_name_H-M   'P 1'
#
loop_
_entity.id
_entity.type
_entity.pdbx_description
1 polymer ?
#
loop_
_entity_poly.entity_id
_entity_poly.type
_entity_poly.pdbx_seq_one_letter_code
_entity_poly.pdbx_strand_id
1 'polypeptide(L)'
;QKLVEEAPSPALSPRQRSRLGEVAVKGLRDLGYANAGTVEFLYHAGRFTFNEVNARLQVEHPITEMVTGIDLVRQQLLIASGEPPELAQSEVVVHGHSMECRVNAEDPLRDFLPSPGRILAYREPAGPGVRVDSGVAAGSEVPPMYDPLIAKVVVRGRSREEVIRRMGRAIAEYEIRGVKTILPFHAALLREPSFRKADLWTTMVADLRIAGRMKGRGPWEERVAAVGAALGAGLALERLEARRSLAAPPVPAWARAGRQEQLAGGVHAFPPRRRR
;
A
#
# COMPACT_ATOMS: atom_id res chain seq x y z
N GLN A 1 14.66 8.99 7.70
CA GLN A 1 13.88 9.08 6.44
C GLN A 1 12.48 9.56 6.78
N LYS A 2 11.87 10.42 5.96
CA LYS A 2 10.47 10.83 6.12
C LYS A 2 9.57 9.73 5.52
N LEU A 3 8.48 9.39 6.22
CA LEU A 3 7.58 8.27 5.86
C LEU A 3 6.15 8.75 5.59
N VAL A 4 5.68 9.64 6.46
CA VAL A 4 4.37 10.27 6.41
C VAL A 4 4.57 11.75 6.74
N GLU A 5 4.01 12.60 5.91
CA GLU A 5 4.08 14.05 6.01
C GLU A 5 2.67 14.62 6.05
N GLU A 6 2.44 15.71 6.79
CA GLU A 6 1.10 16.33 6.89
C GLU A 6 1.15 17.85 6.91
N ALA A 7 0.14 18.47 6.30
CA ALA A 7 -0.03 19.92 6.23
C ALA A 7 -1.47 20.33 6.54
N PRO A 8 -1.68 21.41 7.31
CA PRO A 8 -0.69 22.08 8.15
C PRO A 8 -0.25 21.22 9.35
N SER A 9 0.89 21.54 9.96
CA SER A 9 1.34 20.87 11.18
C SER A 9 0.29 20.95 12.31
N PRO A 10 -0.08 19.82 12.95
CA PRO A 10 -1.01 19.81 14.07
C PRO A 10 -0.36 20.24 15.40
N ALA A 11 0.98 20.29 15.47
CA ALA A 11 1.70 20.68 16.67
C ALA A 11 1.75 22.20 16.89
N LEU A 12 1.41 23.00 15.86
CA LEU A 12 1.57 24.44 15.87
C LEU A 12 0.22 25.16 15.92
N SER A 13 0.10 26.11 16.85
CA SER A 13 -0.98 27.09 16.81
C SER A 13 -0.86 27.99 15.56
N PRO A 14 -1.97 28.62 15.11
CA PRO A 14 -1.92 29.56 13.99
C PRO A 14 -0.89 30.69 14.18
N ARG A 15 -0.78 31.22 15.40
CA ARG A 15 0.19 32.26 15.74
C ARG A 15 1.64 31.78 15.62
N GLN A 16 1.94 30.58 16.13
CA GLN A 16 3.28 29.99 16.00
C GLN A 16 3.64 29.74 14.55
N ARG A 17 2.68 29.27 13.74
CA ARG A 17 2.87 29.04 12.30
C ARG A 17 3.14 30.34 11.54
N SER A 18 2.40 31.42 11.83
CA SER A 18 2.65 32.73 11.23
C SER A 18 4.07 33.21 11.54
N ARG A 19 4.44 33.18 12.83
CA ARG A 19 5.78 33.59 13.27
C ARG A 19 6.89 32.77 12.62
N LEU A 20 6.70 31.46 12.47
CA LEU A 20 7.67 30.59 11.80
C LEU A 20 7.83 30.98 10.32
N GLY A 21 6.72 31.25 9.64
CA GLY A 21 6.72 31.74 8.26
C GLY A 21 7.45 33.07 8.10
N GLU A 22 7.20 34.04 8.99
CA GLU A 22 7.88 35.33 8.99
C GLU A 22 9.40 35.19 9.18
N VAL A 23 9.84 34.31 10.08
CA VAL A 23 11.26 34.02 10.30
C VAL A 23 11.89 33.39 9.06
N ALA A 24 11.23 32.41 8.44
CA ALA A 24 11.71 31.76 7.23
C ALA A 24 11.82 32.76 6.05
N VAL A 25 10.78 33.57 5.83
CA VAL A 25 10.76 34.60 4.76
C VAL A 25 11.83 35.65 4.99
N LYS A 26 12.02 36.12 6.22
CA LYS A 26 13.07 37.10 6.53
C LYS A 26 14.46 36.55 6.20
N GLY A 27 14.76 35.32 6.63
CA GLY A 27 16.05 34.69 6.36
C GLY A 27 16.33 34.50 4.87
N LEU A 28 15.33 34.13 4.07
CA LEU A 28 15.48 33.93 2.63
C LEU A 28 15.54 35.25 1.84
N ARG A 29 14.86 36.30 2.30
CA ARG A 29 14.86 37.61 1.64
C ARG A 29 16.24 38.25 1.65
N ASP A 30 16.93 38.18 2.79
CA ASP A 30 18.27 38.76 2.94
C ASP A 30 19.32 38.06 2.03
N LEU A 31 19.03 36.83 1.60
CA LEU A 31 19.85 36.04 0.68
C LEU A 31 19.48 36.23 -0.80
N GLY A 32 18.42 36.97 -1.11
CA GLY A 32 17.90 37.06 -2.48
C GLY A 32 17.45 35.70 -3.03
N TYR A 33 16.93 34.82 -2.18
CA TYR A 33 16.53 33.47 -2.58
C TYR A 33 15.44 33.52 -3.65
N ALA A 34 15.59 32.71 -4.68
CA ALA A 34 14.65 32.61 -5.80
C ALA A 34 14.23 31.15 -6.02
N ASN A 35 13.05 30.97 -6.63
CA ASN A 35 12.41 29.69 -6.90
C ASN A 35 11.92 28.97 -5.61
N ALA A 36 11.48 27.71 -5.71
CA ALA A 36 10.98 26.97 -4.54
C ALA A 36 12.11 26.52 -3.61
N GLY A 37 11.84 26.53 -2.32
CA GLY A 37 12.74 26.00 -1.29
C GLY A 37 11.99 25.78 0.02
N THR A 38 12.58 24.96 0.89
CA THR A 38 12.03 24.67 2.21
C THR A 38 13.05 25.03 3.28
N VAL A 39 12.62 25.81 4.27
CA VAL A 39 13.37 26.03 5.51
C VAL A 39 12.87 25.05 6.57
N GLU A 40 13.74 24.17 7.04
CA GLU A 40 13.40 23.17 8.04
C GLU A 40 13.75 23.63 9.45
N PHE A 41 12.89 23.28 10.41
CA PHE A 41 13.07 23.58 11.82
C PHE A 41 12.80 22.35 12.67
N LEU A 42 13.57 22.18 13.74
CA LEU A 42 13.22 21.30 14.84
C LEU A 42 12.33 22.06 15.83
N TYR A 43 11.29 21.39 16.31
CA TYR A 43 10.39 21.94 17.32
C TYR A 43 10.46 21.11 18.60
N HIS A 44 10.79 21.76 19.72
CA HIS A 44 10.83 21.13 21.03
C HIS A 44 10.38 22.12 22.10
N ALA A 45 9.45 21.71 22.96
CA ALA A 45 8.96 22.49 24.10
C ALA A 45 8.62 23.96 23.76
N GLY A 46 7.91 24.19 22.65
CA GLY A 46 7.49 25.53 22.24
C GLY A 46 8.54 26.35 21.48
N ARG A 47 9.76 25.82 21.28
CA ARG A 47 10.88 26.52 20.63
C ARG A 47 11.17 25.92 19.26
N PHE A 48 11.51 26.80 18.32
CA PHE A 48 11.99 26.44 16.99
C PHE A 48 13.50 26.62 16.92
N THR A 49 14.18 25.64 16.36
CA THR A 49 15.61 25.71 16.04
C THR A 49 15.76 25.43 14.55
N PHE A 50 16.43 26.34 13.84
CA PHE A 50 16.74 26.14 12.43
C PHE A 50 17.53 24.83 12.25
N ASN A 51 17.17 24.06 11.24
CA ASN A 51 17.83 22.81 10.89
C ASN A 51 18.61 22.96 9.59
N GLU A 52 17.91 23.19 8.47
CA GLU A 52 18.52 23.29 7.15
C GLU A 52 17.65 24.10 6.17
N VAL A 53 18.24 24.47 5.02
CA VAL A 53 17.49 24.95 3.85
C VAL A 53 17.66 23.95 2.72
N ASN A 54 16.55 23.40 2.24
CA ASN A 54 16.52 22.63 1.01
C ASN A 54 16.26 23.59 -0.15
N ALA A 55 17.30 23.90 -0.93
CA ALA A 55 17.23 24.83 -2.05
C ALA A 55 16.61 24.22 -3.32
N ARG A 56 15.50 23.48 -3.15
CA ARG A 56 14.79 22.74 -4.20
C ARG A 56 13.38 22.37 -3.73
N LEU A 57 12.54 21.96 -4.68
CA LEU A 57 11.26 21.32 -4.36
C LEU A 57 11.48 20.02 -3.57
N GLN A 58 10.62 19.77 -2.59
CA GLN A 58 10.64 18.56 -1.77
C GLN A 58 9.63 17.53 -2.27
N VAL A 59 9.82 16.27 -1.86
CA VAL A 59 8.97 15.15 -2.27
C VAL A 59 7.52 15.39 -1.83
N GLU A 60 7.38 15.89 -0.61
CA GLU A 60 6.17 16.22 0.12
C GLU A 60 5.53 17.58 -0.26
N HIS A 61 5.94 18.22 -1.36
CA HIS A 61 5.24 19.43 -1.82
C HIS A 61 3.73 19.23 -2.08
N PRO A 62 3.22 18.05 -2.51
CA PRO A 62 1.80 17.89 -2.80
C PRO A 62 0.88 18.17 -1.62
N ILE A 63 1.26 17.89 -0.38
CA ILE A 63 0.39 18.21 0.78
C ILE A 63 0.19 19.72 0.94
N THR A 64 1.19 20.53 0.57
CA THR A 64 1.09 21.99 0.56
C THR A 64 0.21 22.47 -0.59
N GLU A 65 0.41 21.94 -1.80
CA GLU A 65 -0.44 22.24 -2.96
C GLU A 65 -1.89 21.85 -2.67
N MET A 66 -2.09 20.66 -2.10
CA MET A 66 -3.41 20.14 -1.81
C MET A 66 -4.15 21.03 -0.84
N VAL A 67 -3.52 21.64 0.18
CA VAL A 67 -4.21 22.52 1.14
C VAL A 67 -4.32 23.98 0.69
N THR A 68 -3.43 24.45 -0.18
CA THR A 68 -3.40 25.85 -0.65
C THR A 68 -4.07 26.08 -2.01
N GLY A 69 -4.16 25.04 -2.85
CA GLY A 69 -4.59 25.15 -4.24
C GLY A 69 -3.51 25.72 -5.19
N ILE A 70 -2.30 25.96 -4.68
CA ILE A 70 -1.20 26.54 -5.47
C ILE A 70 -0.40 25.38 -6.09
N ASP A 71 -0.24 25.41 -7.40
CA ASP A 71 0.67 24.51 -8.14
C ASP A 71 2.11 25.03 -8.03
N LEU A 72 2.90 24.41 -7.16
CA LEU A 72 4.25 24.85 -6.85
C LEU A 72 5.20 24.58 -8.02
N VAL A 73 5.03 23.48 -8.75
CA VAL A 73 5.86 23.17 -9.92
C VAL A 73 5.64 24.20 -11.02
N ARG A 74 4.39 24.59 -11.28
CA ARG A 74 4.07 25.68 -12.22
C ARG A 74 4.70 26.99 -11.79
N GLN A 75 4.61 27.36 -10.50
CA GLN A 75 5.27 28.58 -9.99
C GLN A 75 6.79 28.52 -10.19
N GLN A 76 7.43 27.37 -9.98
CA GLN A 76 8.87 27.22 -10.23
C GLN A 76 9.24 27.48 -11.69
N LEU A 77 8.45 26.97 -12.64
CA LEU A 77 8.69 27.17 -14.07
C LEU A 77 8.51 28.63 -14.49
N LEU A 78 7.47 29.30 -13.98
CA LEU A 78 7.23 30.73 -14.22
C LEU A 78 8.36 31.60 -13.66
N ILE A 79 8.79 31.34 -12.44
CA ILE A 79 9.92 32.05 -11.82
C ILE A 79 11.20 31.83 -12.62
N ALA A 80 11.43 30.60 -13.10
CA ALA A 80 12.59 30.27 -13.92
C ALA A 80 12.55 30.95 -15.30
N SER A 81 11.37 31.30 -15.83
CA SER A 81 11.24 32.10 -17.06
C SER A 81 11.41 33.60 -16.83
N GLY A 82 11.73 34.04 -15.62
CA GLY A 82 11.94 35.45 -15.28
C GLY A 82 10.66 36.20 -14.87
N GLU A 83 9.53 35.49 -14.79
CA GLU A 83 8.27 36.08 -14.32
C GLU A 83 8.24 36.11 -12.78
N PRO A 84 7.58 37.10 -12.16
CA PRO A 84 7.35 37.09 -10.72
C PRO A 84 6.37 35.97 -10.33
N PRO A 85 6.34 35.54 -9.05
CA PRO A 85 5.28 34.67 -8.56
C PRO A 85 3.89 35.30 -8.79
N GLU A 86 2.91 34.52 -9.21
CA GLU A 86 1.56 34.99 -9.55
C GLU A 86 0.66 35.25 -8.33
N LEU A 87 1.24 35.34 -7.12
CA LEU A 87 0.49 35.38 -5.88
C LEU A 87 1.12 36.32 -4.85
N ALA A 88 0.25 37.08 -4.18
CA ALA A 88 0.57 37.81 -2.97
C ALA A 88 0.43 36.89 -1.73
N GLN A 89 1.14 37.23 -0.65
CA GLN A 89 1.07 36.48 0.61
C GLN A 89 -0.36 36.40 1.19
N SER A 90 -1.20 37.42 0.94
CA SER A 90 -2.60 37.46 1.37
C SER A 90 -3.51 36.47 0.64
N GLU A 91 -3.09 35.97 -0.52
CA GLU A 91 -3.84 34.99 -1.32
C GLU A 91 -3.54 33.55 -0.90
N VAL A 92 -2.48 33.33 -0.10
CA VAL A 92 -2.09 32.00 0.40
C VAL A 92 -2.98 31.60 1.57
N VAL A 93 -4.08 30.93 1.26
CA VAL A 93 -5.03 30.43 2.26
C VAL A 93 -4.92 28.91 2.41
N VAL A 94 -4.78 28.45 3.65
CA VAL A 94 -4.72 27.02 3.98
C VAL A 94 -6.11 26.50 4.30
N HIS A 95 -6.57 25.54 3.50
CA HIS A 95 -7.89 24.94 3.65
C HIS A 95 -7.82 23.47 4.04
N GLY A 96 -8.43 23.12 5.18
CA GLY A 96 -8.52 21.75 5.66
C GLY A 96 -7.16 21.19 6.09
N HIS A 97 -6.93 19.93 5.75
CA HIS A 97 -5.73 19.20 6.11
C HIS A 97 -5.37 18.20 5.01
N SER A 98 -4.09 17.90 4.83
CA SER A 98 -3.59 16.92 3.88
C SER A 98 -2.48 16.09 4.48
N MET A 99 -2.34 14.85 4.01
CA MET A 99 -1.31 13.91 4.42
C MET A 99 -0.82 13.14 3.21
N GLU A 100 0.48 12.90 3.16
CA GLU A 100 1.16 12.09 2.15
C GLU A 100 1.77 10.86 2.81
N CYS A 101 1.70 9.73 2.14
CA CYS A 101 2.47 8.54 2.45
C CYS A 101 3.29 8.15 1.23
N ARG A 102 4.57 7.86 1.44
CA ARG A 102 5.42 7.27 0.40
C ARG A 102 5.05 5.80 0.20
N VAL A 103 4.90 5.38 -1.05
CA VAL A 103 4.67 3.98 -1.41
C VAL A 103 6.00 3.40 -1.88
N ASN A 104 6.79 2.90 -0.93
CA ASN A 104 8.09 2.29 -1.23
C ASN A 104 7.96 0.77 -1.43
N ALA A 105 8.80 0.23 -2.31
CA ALA A 105 9.07 -1.19 -2.45
C ALA A 105 9.97 -1.68 -1.31
N GLU A 106 9.41 -1.81 -0.11
CA GLU A 106 10.13 -2.21 1.11
C GLU A 106 9.30 -3.23 1.90
N ASP A 107 9.98 -4.13 2.62
CA ASP A 107 9.34 -5.08 3.53
C ASP A 107 9.45 -4.60 4.99
N PRO A 108 8.39 -4.00 5.56
CA PRO A 108 8.44 -3.48 6.93
C PRO A 108 8.62 -4.58 7.99
N LEU A 109 8.31 -5.86 7.69
CA LEU A 109 8.48 -6.95 8.65
C LEU A 109 9.92 -7.46 8.73
N ARG A 110 10.73 -7.10 7.72
CA ARG A 110 12.15 -7.42 7.61
C ARG A 110 12.98 -6.15 7.65
N ASP A 111 12.74 -5.31 8.66
CA ASP A 111 13.50 -4.08 8.92
C ASP A 111 13.57 -3.14 7.71
N PHE A 112 12.44 -2.99 7.01
CA PHE A 112 12.30 -2.13 5.83
C PHE A 112 13.29 -2.44 4.71
N LEU A 113 13.73 -3.70 4.59
CA LEU A 113 14.58 -4.13 3.49
C LEU A 113 13.94 -3.80 2.13
N PRO A 114 14.69 -3.22 1.17
CA PRO A 114 14.20 -3.00 -0.18
C PRO A 114 13.72 -4.30 -0.83
N SER A 115 12.65 -4.20 -1.61
CA SER A 115 12.02 -5.28 -2.35
C SER A 115 12.01 -4.94 -3.85
N PRO A 116 13.19 -4.87 -4.51
CA PRO A 116 13.26 -4.66 -5.95
C PRO A 116 12.59 -5.82 -6.70
N GLY A 117 12.14 -5.55 -7.92
CA GLY A 117 11.51 -6.56 -8.76
C GLY A 117 10.44 -6.00 -9.67
N ARG A 118 9.77 -6.91 -10.38
CA ARG A 118 8.73 -6.54 -11.35
C ARG A 118 7.37 -6.38 -10.69
N ILE A 119 6.71 -5.27 -10.99
CA ILE A 119 5.31 -5.05 -10.60
C ILE A 119 4.41 -5.88 -11.52
N LEU A 120 3.72 -6.89 -10.97
CA LEU A 120 2.87 -7.81 -11.72
C LEU A 120 1.45 -7.25 -11.92
N ALA A 121 0.95 -6.52 -10.93
CA ALA A 121 -0.32 -5.82 -10.99
C ALA A 121 -0.21 -4.50 -10.23
N TYR A 122 -0.86 -3.47 -10.76
CA TYR A 122 -0.83 -2.12 -10.24
C TYR A 122 -2.19 -1.45 -10.44
N ARG A 123 -2.84 -1.05 -9.35
CA ARG A 123 -4.08 -0.26 -9.38
C ARG A 123 -4.05 0.73 -8.23
N GLU A 124 -4.17 2.00 -8.61
CA GLU A 124 -4.15 3.13 -7.69
C GLU A 124 -5.51 3.32 -6.99
N PRO A 125 -5.52 3.84 -5.75
CA PRO A 125 -6.74 4.31 -5.13
C PRO A 125 -7.26 5.56 -5.84
N ALA A 126 -8.57 5.76 -5.79
CA ALA A 126 -9.23 6.87 -6.44
C ALA A 126 -10.27 7.53 -5.54
N GLY A 127 -10.99 8.49 -6.10
CA GLY A 127 -12.13 9.16 -5.48
C GLY A 127 -11.80 10.51 -4.84
N PRO A 128 -12.82 11.19 -4.29
CA PRO A 128 -12.69 12.58 -3.85
C PRO A 128 -11.59 12.79 -2.80
N GLY A 129 -10.73 13.77 -3.06
CA GLY A 129 -9.64 14.17 -2.16
C GLY A 129 -8.49 13.16 -2.09
N VAL A 130 -8.35 12.27 -3.08
CA VAL A 130 -7.18 11.40 -3.27
C VAL A 130 -6.43 11.85 -4.52
N ARG A 131 -5.11 12.01 -4.37
CA ARG A 131 -4.16 12.26 -5.45
C ARG A 131 -3.07 11.20 -5.36
N VAL A 132 -2.64 10.68 -6.51
CA VAL A 132 -1.51 9.78 -6.60
C VAL A 132 -0.54 10.37 -7.60
N ASP A 133 0.71 10.54 -7.17
CA ASP A 133 1.82 10.91 -8.04
C ASP A 133 2.66 9.64 -8.21
N SER A 134 2.61 9.02 -9.39
CA SER A 134 3.33 7.78 -9.71
C SER A 134 4.10 7.90 -11.02
N GLY A 135 5.07 7.01 -11.22
CA GLY A 135 5.85 6.90 -12.45
C GLY A 135 5.93 5.47 -12.99
N VAL A 136 5.00 4.61 -12.57
CA VAL A 136 5.03 3.16 -12.84
C VAL A 136 3.68 2.64 -13.32
N ALA A 137 3.70 1.44 -13.90
CA ALA A 137 2.50 0.69 -14.27
C ALA A 137 2.72 -0.81 -14.03
N ALA A 138 1.67 -1.61 -14.27
CA ALA A 138 1.84 -3.07 -14.31
C ALA A 138 2.88 -3.42 -15.39
N GLY A 139 3.86 -4.25 -15.01
CA GLY A 139 4.99 -4.63 -15.85
C GLY A 139 6.26 -3.81 -15.64
N SER A 140 6.20 -2.66 -14.96
CA SER A 140 7.38 -1.86 -14.58
C SER A 140 8.31 -2.63 -13.64
N GLU A 141 9.59 -2.30 -13.68
CA GLU A 141 10.62 -2.83 -12.80
C GLU A 141 11.00 -1.80 -11.75
N VAL A 142 11.07 -2.22 -10.48
CA VAL A 142 11.66 -1.44 -9.40
C VAL A 142 13.12 -1.87 -9.27
N PRO A 143 14.08 -1.05 -9.71
CA PRO A 143 15.49 -1.41 -9.70
C PRO A 143 16.09 -1.38 -8.29
N PRO A 144 17.12 -2.20 -8.01
CA PRO A 144 17.79 -2.20 -6.70
C PRO A 144 18.70 -1.00 -6.46
N MET A 145 19.04 -0.22 -7.50
CA MET A 145 20.10 0.79 -7.42
C MET A 145 19.61 2.21 -7.09
N TYR A 146 18.30 2.43 -7.06
CA TYR A 146 17.69 3.73 -6.79
C TYR A 146 16.80 3.68 -5.54
N ASP A 147 16.27 4.84 -5.15
CA ASP A 147 15.26 4.92 -4.10
C ASP A 147 14.07 4.00 -4.44
N PRO A 148 13.55 3.20 -3.49
CA PRO A 148 12.50 2.22 -3.74
C PRO A 148 11.10 2.85 -3.91
N LEU A 149 10.98 4.18 -4.02
CA LEU A 149 9.71 4.88 -4.23
C LEU A 149 9.00 4.44 -5.52
N ILE A 150 7.81 3.86 -5.37
CA ILE A 150 6.90 3.48 -6.45
C ILE A 150 5.99 4.65 -6.80
N ALA A 151 5.39 5.27 -5.77
CA ALA A 151 4.42 6.35 -5.88
C ALA A 151 4.32 7.13 -4.56
N LYS A 152 3.62 8.27 -4.61
CA LYS A 152 3.16 9.00 -3.42
C LYS A 152 1.64 8.96 -3.42
N VAL A 153 1.03 8.59 -2.29
CA VAL A 153 -0.41 8.72 -2.10
C VAL A 153 -0.68 9.90 -1.18
N VAL A 154 -1.47 10.85 -1.67
CA VAL A 154 -1.75 12.11 -1.01
C VAL A 154 -3.26 12.21 -0.83
N VAL A 155 -3.69 12.53 0.38
CA VAL A 155 -5.11 12.75 0.66
C VAL A 155 -5.35 14.11 1.30
N ARG A 156 -6.47 14.74 0.98
CA ARG A 156 -6.95 15.96 1.62
C ARG A 156 -8.34 15.76 2.19
N GLY A 157 -8.64 16.37 3.33
CA GLY A 157 -9.95 16.41 3.96
C GLY A 157 -10.18 17.70 4.74
N ARG A 158 -11.35 17.84 5.37
CA ARG A 158 -11.68 19.03 6.18
C ARG A 158 -10.97 19.04 7.52
N SER A 159 -10.61 17.86 8.04
CA SER A 159 -9.89 17.68 9.30
C SER A 159 -8.82 16.59 9.18
N ARG A 160 -7.87 16.61 10.12
CA ARG A 160 -6.85 15.56 10.26
C ARG A 160 -7.44 14.17 10.45
N GLU A 161 -8.53 14.06 11.22
CA GLU A 161 -9.23 12.79 11.41
C GLU A 161 -9.84 12.26 10.11
N GLU A 162 -10.46 13.13 9.30
CA GLU A 162 -10.98 12.75 8.00
C GLU A 162 -9.86 12.28 7.07
N VAL A 163 -8.74 12.99 7.06
CA VAL A 163 -7.53 12.63 6.31
C VAL A 163 -7.00 11.26 6.73
N ILE A 164 -6.88 10.96 8.03
CA ILE A 164 -6.43 9.64 8.52
C ILE A 164 -7.37 8.53 8.04
N ARG A 165 -8.70 8.74 8.12
CA ARG A 165 -9.68 7.76 7.63
C ARG A 165 -9.59 7.57 6.12
N ARG A 166 -9.48 8.66 5.36
CA ARG A 166 -9.36 8.64 3.89
C ARG A 166 -8.06 7.98 3.45
N MET A 167 -6.93 8.26 4.12
CA MET A 167 -5.65 7.61 3.87
C MET A 167 -5.73 6.10 4.13
N GLY A 168 -6.36 5.70 5.25
CA GLY A 168 -6.57 4.29 5.55
C GLY A 168 -7.38 3.56 4.47
N ARG A 169 -8.41 4.21 3.90
CA ARG A 169 -9.18 3.67 2.76
C ARG A 169 -8.31 3.59 1.50
N ALA A 170 -7.62 4.67 1.13
CA ALA A 170 -6.77 4.72 -0.04
C ALA A 170 -5.67 3.65 -0.01
N ILE A 171 -5.05 3.42 1.15
CA ILE A 171 -4.09 2.33 1.35
C ILE A 171 -4.74 0.95 1.14
N ALA A 172 -5.96 0.74 1.61
CA ALA A 172 -6.66 -0.54 1.47
C ALA A 172 -7.14 -0.83 0.03
N GLU A 173 -7.42 0.22 -0.75
CA GLU A 173 -7.83 0.13 -2.16
C GLU A 173 -6.64 -0.08 -3.11
N TYR A 174 -5.42 0.26 -2.66
CA TYR A 174 -4.21 0.13 -3.45
C TYR A 174 -3.88 -1.35 -3.72
N GLU A 175 -3.71 -1.71 -4.99
CA GLU A 175 -3.18 -3.02 -5.38
C GLU A 175 -1.80 -2.88 -6.00
N ILE A 176 -0.81 -3.49 -5.37
CA ILE A 176 0.53 -3.67 -5.91
C ILE A 176 0.91 -5.14 -5.68
N ARG A 177 1.28 -5.84 -6.75
CA ARG A 177 1.71 -7.24 -6.72
C ARG A 177 3.09 -7.39 -7.35
N GLY A 178 3.83 -8.42 -6.95
CA GLY A 178 5.18 -8.71 -7.45
C GLY A 178 6.31 -8.19 -6.57
N VAL A 179 6.07 -7.12 -5.80
CA VAL A 179 6.99 -6.57 -4.81
C VAL A 179 6.28 -6.40 -3.46
N LYS A 180 7.04 -6.41 -2.35
CA LYS A 180 6.55 -5.99 -1.03
C LYS A 180 6.51 -4.47 -0.97
N THR A 181 5.58 -3.93 -0.18
CA THR A 181 5.44 -2.49 -0.01
C THR A 181 5.32 -2.09 1.46
N ILE A 182 5.67 -0.85 1.74
CA ILE A 182 5.56 -0.25 3.08
C ILE A 182 4.10 0.04 3.50
N LEU A 183 3.12 -0.08 2.58
CA LEU A 183 1.71 0.25 2.83
C LEU A 183 1.10 -0.40 4.10
N PRO A 184 1.38 -1.68 4.44
CA PRO A 184 0.88 -2.28 5.67
C PRO A 184 1.40 -1.59 6.94
N PHE A 185 2.62 -1.06 6.90
CA PHE A 185 3.19 -0.28 8.01
C PHE A 185 2.47 1.06 8.15
N HIS A 186 2.23 1.79 7.06
CA HIS A 186 1.44 3.02 7.10
C HIS A 186 0.04 2.77 7.69
N ALA A 187 -0.63 1.69 7.27
CA ALA A 187 -1.93 1.32 7.83
C ALA A 187 -1.89 0.99 9.33
N ALA A 188 -0.76 0.48 9.84
CA ALA A 188 -0.54 0.28 11.26
C ALA A 188 -0.28 1.62 11.99
N LEU A 189 0.62 2.47 11.45
CA LEU A 189 0.94 3.78 11.99
C LEU A 189 -0.30 4.67 12.13
N LEU A 190 -1.17 4.71 11.13
CA LEU A 190 -2.43 5.49 11.15
C LEU A 190 -3.42 5.05 12.25
N ARG A 191 -3.24 3.85 12.81
CA ARG A 191 -4.04 3.32 13.93
C ARG A 191 -3.39 3.59 15.29
N GLU A 192 -2.11 3.98 15.33
CA GLU A 192 -1.41 4.22 16.59
C GLU A 192 -2.05 5.39 17.36
N PRO A 193 -2.38 5.21 18.66
CA PRO A 193 -3.05 6.25 19.44
C PRO A 193 -2.29 7.58 19.47
N SER A 194 -0.97 7.56 19.65
CA SER A 194 -0.13 8.77 19.65
C SER A 194 -0.18 9.48 18.29
N PHE A 195 -0.07 8.72 17.19
CA PHE A 195 -0.18 9.29 15.85
C PHE A 195 -1.56 9.94 15.64
N ARG A 196 -2.66 9.27 16.01
CA ARG A 196 -4.03 9.82 15.87
C ARG A 196 -4.26 11.07 16.71
N LYS A 197 -3.67 11.14 17.90
CA LYS A 197 -3.75 12.29 18.81
C LYS A 197 -2.78 13.43 18.44
N ALA A 198 -1.96 13.26 17.40
CA ALA A 198 -0.91 14.20 17.00
C ALA A 198 0.17 14.42 18.09
N ASP A 199 0.38 13.42 18.94
CA ASP A 199 1.53 13.33 19.84
C ASP A 199 2.69 12.70 19.09
N LEU A 200 3.46 13.53 18.36
CA LEU A 200 4.46 13.11 17.38
C LEU A 200 5.88 13.45 17.81
N TRP A 201 6.82 12.54 17.55
CA TRP A 201 8.25 12.76 17.75
C TRP A 201 9.08 11.98 16.73
N THR A 202 10.31 12.41 16.48
CA THR A 202 11.13 11.93 15.35
C THR A 202 11.60 10.47 15.48
N THR A 203 11.69 9.93 16.70
CA THR A 203 12.08 8.53 16.97
C THR A 203 10.88 7.58 17.13
N MET A 204 9.64 8.06 16.93
CA MET A 204 8.40 7.32 17.18
C MET A 204 8.38 5.89 16.61
N VAL A 205 8.82 5.71 15.37
CA VAL A 205 8.81 4.40 14.70
C VAL A 205 9.66 3.38 15.46
N ALA A 206 10.85 3.80 15.90
CA ALA A 206 11.77 2.95 16.67
C ALA A 206 11.22 2.70 18.09
N ASP A 207 10.74 3.74 18.76
CA ASP A 207 10.27 3.67 20.15
C ASP A 207 9.02 2.81 20.29
N LEU A 208 8.07 2.96 19.35
CA LEU A 208 6.83 2.20 19.36
C LEU A 208 6.98 0.80 18.78
N ARG A 209 8.06 0.46 18.07
CA ARG A 209 8.28 -0.88 17.49
C ARG A 209 7.08 -1.41 16.69
N ILE A 210 6.42 -0.52 15.94
CA ILE A 210 5.13 -0.78 15.26
C ILE A 210 5.24 -2.01 14.35
N ALA A 211 6.31 -2.09 13.54
CA ALA A 211 6.58 -3.22 12.65
C ALA A 211 6.68 -4.57 13.40
N GLY A 212 7.28 -4.58 14.60
CA GLY A 212 7.35 -5.76 15.45
C GLY A 212 5.96 -6.25 15.89
N ARG A 213 5.04 -5.33 16.18
CA ARG A 213 3.66 -5.66 16.58
C ARG A 213 2.78 -6.14 15.43
N MET A 214 3.16 -5.84 14.18
CA MET A 214 2.46 -6.33 12.99
C MET A 214 2.61 -7.85 12.81
N LYS A 215 3.73 -8.45 13.29
CA LYS A 215 4.05 -9.89 13.16
C LYS A 215 3.01 -10.83 13.79
N GLY A 216 2.13 -10.33 14.67
CA GLY A 216 1.02 -11.10 15.26
C GLY A 216 -0.20 -11.30 14.35
N ARG A 217 -0.24 -10.67 13.17
CA ARG A 217 -1.25 -10.89 12.14
C ARG A 217 -0.55 -11.50 10.94
N GLY A 218 -0.41 -12.83 10.93
CA GLY A 218 0.28 -13.57 9.86
C GLY A 218 -0.10 -13.08 8.45
N PRO A 219 0.82 -13.12 7.47
CA PRO A 219 0.66 -12.47 6.18
C PRO A 219 -0.71 -12.75 5.58
N TRP A 220 -1.42 -11.69 5.21
CA TRP A 220 -2.66 -11.82 4.44
C TRP A 220 -2.45 -12.72 3.21
N GLU A 221 -1.26 -12.67 2.61
CA GLU A 221 -0.89 -13.49 1.46
C GLU A 221 -0.79 -14.98 1.80
N GLU A 222 -0.30 -15.35 2.99
CA GLU A 222 -0.28 -16.75 3.44
C GLU A 222 -1.69 -17.27 3.70
N ARG A 223 -2.56 -16.43 4.27
CA ARG A 223 -3.98 -16.79 4.48
C ARG A 223 -4.73 -16.92 3.16
N VAL A 224 -4.52 -16.00 2.21
CA VAL A 224 -5.10 -16.09 0.87
C VAL A 224 -4.52 -17.26 0.09
N ALA A 225 -3.22 -17.52 0.18
CA ALA A 225 -2.60 -18.68 -0.44
C ALA A 225 -3.15 -19.98 0.16
N ALA A 226 -3.33 -20.04 1.48
CA ALA A 226 -3.94 -21.19 2.15
C ALA A 226 -5.40 -21.40 1.71
N VAL A 227 -6.21 -20.34 1.65
CA VAL A 227 -7.59 -20.40 1.15
C VAL A 227 -7.62 -20.80 -0.33
N GLY A 228 -6.77 -20.21 -1.16
CA GLY A 228 -6.65 -20.55 -2.58
C GLY A 228 -6.21 -21.98 -2.82
N ALA A 229 -5.24 -22.49 -2.04
CA ALA A 229 -4.81 -23.88 -2.06
C ALA A 229 -5.92 -24.82 -1.62
N ALA A 230 -6.69 -24.47 -0.57
CA ALA A 230 -7.84 -25.25 -0.11
C ALA A 230 -8.95 -25.33 -1.17
N LEU A 231 -9.27 -24.20 -1.83
CA LEU A 231 -10.24 -24.16 -2.94
C LEU A 231 -9.74 -24.97 -4.15
N GLY A 232 -8.46 -24.82 -4.51
CA GLY A 232 -7.84 -25.59 -5.60
C GLY A 232 -7.85 -27.10 -5.33
N ALA A 233 -7.55 -27.51 -4.10
CA ALA A 233 -7.61 -28.91 -3.67
C ALA A 233 -9.05 -29.45 -3.69
N GLY A 234 -10.03 -28.66 -3.24
CA GLY A 234 -11.45 -29.01 -3.32
C GLY A 234 -11.92 -29.25 -4.76
N LEU A 235 -11.61 -28.33 -5.66
CA LEU A 235 -11.92 -28.47 -7.10
C LEU A 235 -11.20 -29.64 -7.77
N ALA A 236 -9.96 -29.94 -7.34
CA ALA A 236 -9.22 -31.10 -7.83
C ALA A 236 -9.83 -32.42 -7.35
N LEU A 237 -10.31 -32.48 -6.09
CA LEU A 237 -11.02 -33.63 -5.54
C LEU A 237 -12.37 -33.85 -6.25
N GLU A 238 -13.16 -32.80 -6.46
CA GLU A 238 -14.41 -32.90 -7.24
C GLU A 238 -14.17 -33.42 -8.66
N ARG A 239 -13.11 -32.96 -9.33
CA ARG A 239 -12.73 -33.46 -10.66
C ARG A 239 -12.28 -34.92 -10.64
N LEU A 240 -11.60 -35.37 -9.57
CA LEU A 240 -11.20 -36.76 -9.39
C LEU A 240 -12.41 -37.66 -9.09
N GLU A 241 -13.37 -37.19 -8.30
CA GLU A 241 -14.62 -37.89 -8.04
C GLU A 241 -15.49 -37.99 -9.30
N ALA A 242 -15.60 -36.91 -10.08
CA ALA A 242 -16.27 -36.91 -11.39
C ALA A 242 -15.59 -37.86 -12.41
N ARG A 243 -14.26 -38.05 -12.31
CA ARG A 243 -13.52 -39.05 -13.10
C ARG A 243 -13.69 -40.47 -12.57
N ARG A 244 -13.88 -40.66 -11.26
CA ARG A 244 -14.18 -41.97 -10.67
C ARG A 244 -15.61 -42.41 -10.92
N SER A 245 -16.55 -41.47 -11.11
CA SER A 245 -17.91 -41.76 -11.55
C SER A 245 -18.03 -42.09 -13.05
N LEU A 246 -16.99 -42.66 -13.66
CA LEU A 246 -17.15 -43.41 -14.91
C LEU A 246 -18.03 -44.62 -14.57
N ALA A 247 -19.27 -44.61 -15.07
CA ALA A 247 -20.21 -45.70 -14.90
C ALA A 247 -19.52 -47.05 -15.21
N ALA A 248 -19.74 -48.04 -14.34
CA ALA A 248 -19.26 -49.39 -14.59
C ALA A 248 -19.65 -49.79 -16.03
N PRO A 249 -18.71 -50.27 -16.86
CA PRO A 249 -19.02 -50.59 -18.24
C PRO A 249 -20.20 -51.57 -18.27
N PRO A 250 -21.18 -51.39 -19.16
CA PRO A 250 -22.35 -52.25 -19.20
C PRO A 250 -21.88 -53.70 -19.35
N VAL A 251 -22.30 -54.56 -18.44
CA VAL A 251 -21.95 -55.98 -18.47
C VAL A 251 -22.39 -56.55 -19.83
N PRO A 252 -21.46 -57.09 -20.65
CA PRO A 252 -21.80 -57.64 -21.96
C PRO A 252 -22.84 -58.75 -21.85
N ALA A 253 -23.69 -58.89 -22.86
CA ALA A 253 -24.79 -59.86 -22.86
C ALA A 253 -24.30 -61.30 -22.59
N TRP A 254 -23.13 -61.69 -23.12
CA TRP A 254 -22.54 -63.01 -22.89
C TRP A 254 -22.13 -63.25 -21.42
N ALA A 255 -21.68 -62.21 -20.71
CA ALA A 255 -21.31 -62.29 -19.30
C ALA A 255 -22.53 -62.28 -18.35
N ARG A 256 -23.72 -61.88 -18.85
CA ARG A 256 -25.00 -62.10 -18.18
C ARG A 256 -25.53 -63.52 -18.44
N ALA A 257 -25.41 -64.01 -19.67
CA ALA A 257 -25.83 -65.35 -20.06
C ALA A 257 -25.05 -66.45 -19.30
N GLY A 258 -23.73 -66.36 -19.22
CA GLY A 258 -22.91 -67.34 -18.47
C GLY A 258 -23.20 -67.38 -16.96
N ARG A 259 -23.65 -66.25 -16.38
CA ARG A 259 -24.10 -66.21 -14.98
C ARG A 259 -25.48 -66.84 -14.79
N GLN A 260 -26.36 -66.74 -15.78
CA GLN A 260 -27.65 -67.45 -15.76
C GLN A 260 -27.48 -68.96 -15.93
N GLU A 261 -26.55 -69.41 -16.78
CA GLU A 261 -26.25 -70.84 -16.94
C GLU A 261 -25.65 -71.46 -15.68
N GLN A 262 -24.77 -70.75 -14.96
CA GLN A 262 -24.22 -71.23 -13.68
C GLN A 262 -25.28 -71.33 -12.57
N LEU A 263 -26.29 -70.46 -12.59
CA LEU A 263 -27.40 -70.49 -11.63
C LEU A 263 -28.50 -71.50 -12.00
N ALA A 264 -28.62 -71.86 -13.29
CA ALA A 264 -29.64 -72.79 -13.80
C ALA A 264 -29.28 -74.28 -13.62
N GLY A 265 -28.12 -74.61 -13.03
CA GLY A 265 -27.76 -75.98 -12.66
C GLY A 265 -27.23 -76.79 -13.84
N GLY A 266 -25.93 -77.09 -13.81
CA GLY A 266 -25.29 -77.98 -14.78
C GLY A 266 -25.83 -79.40 -14.69
N VAL A 267 -26.54 -79.85 -15.72
CA VAL A 267 -26.84 -81.26 -15.95
C VAL A 267 -25.76 -81.83 -16.87
N HIS A 268 -24.60 -82.17 -16.29
CA HIS A 268 -23.69 -83.14 -16.90
C HIS A 268 -23.40 -84.22 -15.87
N ALA A 269 -24.25 -85.25 -15.88
CA ALA A 269 -24.03 -86.49 -15.17
C ALA A 269 -22.83 -87.23 -15.80
N PHE A 270 -21.73 -87.34 -15.06
CA PHE A 270 -20.72 -88.38 -15.30
C PHE A 270 -21.22 -89.70 -14.68
N PRO A 271 -21.13 -90.85 -15.37
CA PRO A 271 -21.51 -92.12 -14.77
C PRO A 271 -20.42 -92.60 -13.80
N PRO A 272 -20.78 -93.29 -12.70
CA PRO A 272 -19.80 -93.77 -11.74
C PRO A 272 -19.03 -94.97 -12.30
N ARG A 273 -17.69 -94.91 -12.21
CA ARG A 273 -16.79 -96.05 -12.37
C ARG A 273 -17.11 -97.11 -11.30
N ARG A 274 -17.48 -98.32 -11.73
CA ARG A 274 -17.52 -99.50 -10.84
C ARG A 274 -16.09 -99.96 -10.53
N ARG A 275 -15.78 -100.11 -9.25
CA ARG A 275 -14.65 -100.89 -8.74
C ARG A 275 -15.05 -102.36 -8.66
N ARG A 276 -14.33 -103.23 -9.36
CA ARG A 276 -13.80 -104.53 -8.91
C ARG A 276 -12.81 -105.02 -9.96
#